data_AF-A0A846G2U2-F1
#
_entry.id   AF-A0A846G2U2-F1
#
_cell.length_a   1.000
_cell.length_b   1.000
_cell.length_c   1.000
_cell.angle_alpha   90.00
_cell.angle_beta   90.00
_cell.angle_gamma   90.00
#
_symmetry.space_group_name_H-M   'P 1'
#
loop_
_entity.id
_entity.type
_entity.pdbx_description
1 polymer ?
#
loop_
_entity_poly.entity_id
_entity_poly.type
_entity_poly.pdbx_seq_one_letter_code
_entity_poly.pdbx_strand_id
1 'polypeptide(L)'
;MFSQVKLTKKLIALFAVVIAVFCTIQAPAFAKVNIDMRCNDRASYIELQASDSEGAVWTNTCGREVEFIVDFADGEWNYGSGYPYNIMVGPEGNPQGDVFGYFDNPYCQGAELSYVIDDQPVPAGCYSYDRSVFLMPGETITLINNDQKGSAHNDNSGSVFLYVHNFL
;
A
#
# COMPACT_ATOMS: atom_id res chain seq x y z
N MET A 1 -39.81 -43.67 18.65
CA MET A 1 -39.94 -42.79 17.47
C MET A 1 -39.39 -41.41 17.84
N PHE A 2 -38.07 -41.21 17.70
CA PHE A 2 -37.44 -39.91 17.94
C PHE A 2 -37.50 -39.10 16.64
N SER A 3 -38.20 -37.96 16.68
CA SER A 3 -38.46 -37.11 15.52
C SER A 3 -37.16 -36.53 14.95
N GLN A 4 -36.83 -36.94 13.73
CA GLN A 4 -35.76 -36.44 12.85
C GLN A 4 -35.73 -34.90 12.71
N VAL A 5 -36.83 -34.22 13.05
CA VAL A 5 -37.00 -32.76 12.91
C VAL A 5 -36.26 -31.95 13.99
N LYS A 6 -35.96 -32.54 15.16
CA LYS A 6 -35.23 -31.82 16.22
C LYS A 6 -33.72 -31.77 16.00
N LEU A 7 -33.16 -32.70 15.22
CA LEU A 7 -31.73 -32.77 14.94
C LEU A 7 -31.31 -31.71 13.92
N THR A 8 -32.15 -31.45 12.92
CA THR A 8 -31.93 -30.48 11.85
C THR A 8 -31.87 -29.04 12.36
N LYS A 9 -32.73 -28.64 13.30
CA LYS A 9 -32.70 -27.28 13.86
C LYS A 9 -31.44 -26.99 14.69
N LYS A 10 -30.89 -27.99 15.38
CA LYS A 10 -29.63 -27.83 16.14
C LYS A 10 -28.41 -27.76 15.23
N LEU A 11 -28.38 -28.53 14.13
CA LEU A 11 -27.31 -28.45 13.14
C LEU A 11 -27.30 -27.10 12.39
N ILE A 12 -28.48 -26.57 12.02
CA ILE A 12 -28.60 -25.26 11.34
C ILE A 12 -28.16 -24.12 12.26
N ALA A 13 -28.54 -24.16 13.55
CA ALA A 13 -28.09 -23.17 14.52
C ALA A 13 -26.57 -23.23 14.77
N LEU A 14 -25.97 -24.43 14.77
CA LEU A 14 -24.52 -24.59 14.92
C LEU A 14 -23.77 -24.05 13.68
N PHE A 15 -24.29 -24.29 12.47
CA PHE A 15 -23.71 -23.75 11.23
C PHE A 15 -23.81 -22.21 11.16
N ALA A 16 -24.93 -21.63 11.60
CA ALA A 16 -25.09 -20.18 11.64
C ALA A 16 -24.15 -19.52 12.65
N VAL A 17 -23.88 -20.16 13.80
CA VAL A 17 -22.91 -19.66 14.79
C VAL A 17 -21.47 -19.79 14.27
N VAL A 18 -21.13 -20.88 13.57
CA VAL A 18 -19.80 -21.03 12.96
C VAL A 18 -19.57 -19.97 11.87
N ILE A 19 -20.55 -19.73 10.99
CA ILE A 19 -20.44 -18.68 9.95
C ILE A 19 -20.35 -17.27 10.57
N ALA A 20 -21.12 -16.99 11.63
CA ALA A 20 -21.04 -15.70 12.33
C ALA A 20 -19.68 -15.49 13.03
N VAL A 21 -19.07 -16.56 13.57
CA VAL A 21 -17.74 -16.49 14.19
C VAL A 21 -16.62 -16.33 13.15
N PHE A 22 -16.79 -16.85 11.93
CA PHE A 22 -15.83 -16.61 10.84
C PHE A 22 -15.98 -15.22 10.18
N CYS A 23 -17.15 -14.58 10.26
CA CYS A 23 -17.34 -13.22 9.75
C CYS A 23 -16.87 -12.10 10.68
N THR A 24 -16.47 -12.38 11.93
CA THR A 24 -15.91 -11.38 12.85
C THR A 24 -14.39 -11.40 12.93
N ILE A 25 -13.72 -12.20 12.11
CA ILE A 25 -12.30 -11.98 11.85
C ILE A 25 -12.25 -10.74 10.96
N GLN A 26 -12.37 -9.56 11.57
CA GLN A 26 -11.88 -8.35 10.95
C GLN A 26 -10.45 -8.68 10.53
N ALA A 27 -10.21 -8.71 9.21
CA ALA A 27 -8.85 -8.69 8.71
C ALA A 27 -8.14 -7.58 9.50
N PRO A 28 -6.94 -7.83 10.06
CA PRO A 28 -6.21 -6.78 10.71
C PRO A 28 -6.19 -5.62 9.73
N ALA A 29 -6.72 -4.46 10.13
CA ALA A 29 -6.53 -3.25 9.36
C ALA A 29 -5.01 -3.17 9.16
N PHE A 30 -4.55 -3.24 7.91
CA PHE A 30 -3.14 -3.11 7.61
C PHE A 30 -2.74 -1.74 8.18
N ALA A 31 -1.98 -1.79 9.27
CA ALA A 31 -1.57 -0.58 9.96
C ALA A 31 -0.43 0.00 9.14
N LYS A 32 -0.59 1.25 8.73
CA LYS A 32 0.43 2.13 8.17
C LYS A 32 1.85 1.71 8.55
N VAL A 33 2.69 1.40 7.56
CA VAL A 33 4.09 1.00 7.79
C VAL A 33 4.91 2.24 8.08
N ASN A 34 5.27 2.45 9.35
CA ASN A 34 6.14 3.58 9.69
C ASN A 34 7.58 3.31 9.24
N ILE A 35 8.15 4.26 8.51
CA ILE A 35 9.56 4.29 8.15
C ILE A 35 10.32 4.86 9.35
N ASP A 36 11.02 4.01 10.10
CA ASP A 36 11.81 4.44 11.27
C ASP A 36 13.16 5.00 10.82
N MET A 37 13.15 6.24 10.37
CA MET A 37 14.33 6.94 9.87
C MET A 37 14.54 8.26 10.63
N ARG A 38 15.76 8.48 11.12
CA ARG A 38 16.14 9.74 11.78
C ARG A 38 16.54 10.81 10.75
N CYS A 39 16.81 12.01 11.22
CA CYS A 39 17.40 13.07 10.40
C CYS A 39 18.85 12.74 10.03
N ASN A 40 19.18 12.83 8.74
CA ASN A 40 20.49 12.47 8.17
C ASN A 40 20.85 10.99 8.44
N ASP A 41 19.86 10.12 8.23
CA ASP A 41 19.99 8.68 8.43
C ASP A 41 20.23 7.98 7.10
N ARG A 42 21.08 6.96 7.14
CA ARG A 42 21.73 6.43 5.95
C ARG A 42 21.05 5.23 5.31
N ALA A 43 20.08 4.60 5.96
CA ALA A 43 19.26 3.57 5.30
C ALA A 43 18.16 3.06 6.24
N SER A 44 16.93 3.06 5.76
CA SER A 44 15.86 2.17 6.22
C SER A 44 15.54 1.15 5.14
N TYR A 45 15.37 -0.10 5.53
CA TYR A 45 14.90 -1.17 4.66
C TYR A 45 13.44 -1.47 5.00
N ILE A 46 12.56 -1.38 4.01
CA ILE A 46 11.12 -1.55 4.18
C ILE A 46 10.62 -2.56 3.15
N GLU A 47 9.79 -3.49 3.58
CA GLU A 47 8.95 -4.27 2.68
C GLU A 47 7.57 -3.61 2.63
N LEU A 48 7.16 -3.18 1.43
CA LEU A 48 5.85 -2.57 1.19
C LEU A 48 4.97 -3.55 0.43
N GLN A 49 3.87 -3.95 1.05
CA GLN A 49 2.88 -4.84 0.44
C GLN A 49 2.00 -4.08 -0.53
N ALA A 50 1.69 -4.71 -1.67
CA ALA A 50 0.80 -4.14 -2.68
C ALA A 50 -0.60 -3.79 -2.14
N SER A 51 -1.03 -4.55 -1.13
CA SER A 51 -2.34 -4.46 -0.49
C SER A 51 -2.41 -3.47 0.67
N ASP A 52 -1.31 -2.79 1.00
CA ASP A 52 -1.30 -1.76 2.04
C ASP A 52 -1.80 -0.43 1.46
N SER A 53 -3.06 -0.11 1.73
CA SER A 53 -3.70 1.13 1.28
C SER A 53 -3.21 2.39 2.00
N GLU A 54 -2.49 2.25 3.11
CA GLU A 54 -1.94 3.37 3.88
C GLU A 54 -0.45 3.60 3.58
N GLY A 55 0.18 2.67 2.87
CA GLY A 55 1.56 2.74 2.42
C GLY A 55 2.61 2.74 3.53
N ALA A 56 3.85 3.04 3.12
CA ALA A 56 4.97 3.27 4.03
C ALA A 56 5.20 4.76 4.22
N VAL A 57 5.29 5.23 5.46
CA VAL A 57 5.22 6.67 5.77
C VAL A 57 6.35 7.17 6.64
N TRP A 58 6.83 8.36 6.30
CA TRP A 58 7.80 9.12 7.09
C TRP A 58 7.37 10.59 7.23
N THR A 59 7.58 11.18 8.41
CA THR A 59 7.34 12.61 8.66
C THR A 59 8.66 13.33 8.90
N ASN A 60 8.86 14.46 8.23
CA ASN A 60 10.04 15.29 8.44
C ASN A 60 9.99 16.03 9.79
N THR A 61 10.63 15.45 10.81
CA THR A 61 10.77 16.06 12.14
C THR A 61 12.09 16.82 12.33
N CYS A 62 12.84 17.09 11.25
CA CYS A 62 14.22 17.59 11.33
C CYS A 62 14.34 19.11 11.53
N GLY A 63 13.22 19.82 11.52
CA GLY A 63 13.16 21.27 11.72
C GLY A 63 13.74 22.08 10.55
N ARG A 64 14.03 21.42 9.42
CA ARG A 64 14.50 22.03 8.15
C ARG A 64 14.02 21.19 6.96
N GLU A 65 14.16 21.73 5.76
CA GLU A 65 13.96 20.97 4.51
C GLU A 65 14.91 19.76 4.45
N VAL A 66 14.39 18.63 3.97
CA VAL A 66 15.12 17.37 3.85
C VAL A 66 14.85 16.78 2.48
N GLU A 67 15.88 16.25 1.84
CA GLU A 67 15.72 15.39 0.67
C GLU A 67 15.45 13.96 1.13
N PHE A 68 14.29 13.42 0.77
CA PHE A 68 13.95 12.01 0.95
C PHE A 68 14.29 11.25 -0.32
N ILE A 69 15.03 10.15 -0.21
CA ILE A 69 15.58 9.43 -1.36
C ILE A 69 15.22 7.95 -1.26
N VAL A 70 14.71 7.39 -2.36
CA VAL A 70 14.59 5.94 -2.58
C VAL A 70 15.78 5.50 -3.43
N ASP A 71 16.83 5.00 -2.80
CA ASP A 71 18.03 4.52 -3.50
C ASP A 71 17.71 3.39 -4.48
N PHE A 72 16.84 2.49 -4.01
CA PHE A 72 16.55 1.24 -4.67
C PHE A 72 15.16 0.74 -4.27
N ALA A 73 14.43 0.27 -5.27
CA ALA A 73 13.22 -0.51 -5.12
C ALA A 73 13.32 -1.75 -6.02
N ASP A 74 12.91 -2.91 -5.50
CA ASP A 74 12.91 -4.18 -6.23
C ASP A 74 11.83 -5.12 -5.69
N GLY A 75 11.43 -6.09 -6.49
CA GLY A 75 10.27 -6.94 -6.24
C GLY A 75 9.19 -6.73 -7.28
N GLU A 76 8.11 -7.48 -7.13
CA GLU A 76 7.00 -7.45 -8.07
C GLU A 76 5.68 -7.39 -7.31
N TRP A 77 4.78 -6.56 -7.82
CA TRP A 77 3.41 -6.44 -7.33
C TRP A 77 2.43 -6.13 -8.47
N ASN A 78 1.14 -6.15 -8.17
CA ASN A 78 0.09 -5.76 -9.10
C ASN A 78 -0.89 -4.80 -8.42
N TYR A 79 -1.92 -4.37 -9.16
CA TYR A 79 -2.94 -3.43 -8.67
C TYR A 79 -4.36 -3.88 -9.03
N GLY A 80 -4.59 -5.19 -8.89
CA GLY A 80 -5.92 -5.77 -8.98
C GLY A 80 -5.92 -7.21 -9.49
N SER A 81 -7.10 -7.83 -9.46
CA SER A 81 -7.26 -9.25 -9.78
C SER A 81 -7.59 -9.56 -11.26
N GLY A 82 -8.03 -8.55 -12.03
CA GLY A 82 -8.40 -8.70 -13.45
C GLY A 82 -7.31 -8.24 -14.41
N TYR A 83 -7.30 -8.75 -15.65
CA TYR A 83 -6.42 -8.25 -16.70
C TYR A 83 -6.84 -6.82 -17.14
N PRO A 84 -5.90 -5.88 -17.38
CA PRO A 84 -4.44 -6.01 -17.31
C PRO A 84 -3.82 -5.77 -15.92
N TYR A 85 -4.63 -5.46 -14.90
CA TYR A 85 -4.22 -5.04 -13.56
C TYR A 85 -3.53 -6.14 -12.73
N ASN A 86 -3.77 -7.41 -13.07
CA ASN A 86 -3.21 -8.58 -12.39
C ASN A 86 -1.80 -8.96 -12.82
N ILE A 87 -1.23 -8.26 -13.80
CA ILE A 87 0.15 -8.46 -14.24
C ILE A 87 1.08 -8.00 -13.11
N MET A 88 1.96 -8.89 -12.66
CA MET A 88 3.02 -8.57 -11.72
C MET A 88 4.07 -7.74 -12.43
N VAL A 89 4.39 -6.57 -11.88
CA VAL A 89 5.33 -5.59 -12.43
C VAL A 89 6.25 -5.08 -11.34
N GLY A 90 7.40 -4.54 -11.75
CA GLY A 90 8.33 -3.86 -10.87
C GLY A 90 7.83 -2.49 -10.39
N PRO A 91 8.65 -1.76 -9.63
CA PRO A 91 8.30 -0.46 -9.05
C PRO A 91 8.07 0.64 -10.11
N GLU A 92 8.43 0.43 -11.37
CA GLU A 92 8.15 1.33 -12.49
C GLU A 92 6.69 1.26 -12.98
N GLY A 93 5.89 0.32 -12.48
CA GLY A 93 4.47 0.20 -12.78
C GLY A 93 4.15 -0.55 -14.07
N ASN A 94 2.85 -0.62 -14.35
CA ASN A 94 2.29 -1.39 -15.47
C ASN A 94 2.03 -0.48 -16.68
N PRO A 95 2.84 -0.57 -17.75
CA PRO A 95 2.68 0.28 -18.94
C PRO A 95 1.49 -0.12 -19.82
N GLN A 96 0.84 -1.25 -19.54
CA GLN A 96 -0.34 -1.73 -20.27
C GLN A 96 -1.67 -1.31 -19.61
N GLY A 97 -1.57 -0.73 -18.41
CA GLY A 97 -2.70 -0.29 -17.62
C GLY A 97 -3.14 1.13 -17.94
N ASP A 98 -4.42 1.40 -17.72
CA ASP A 98 -4.93 2.78 -17.76
C ASP A 98 -4.49 3.55 -16.51
N VAL A 99 -4.24 4.85 -16.70
CA VAL A 99 -4.05 5.81 -15.59
C VAL A 99 -5.39 6.46 -15.29
N PHE A 100 -5.83 6.37 -14.04
CA PHE A 100 -7.11 6.92 -13.62
C PHE A 100 -6.94 8.12 -12.70
N GLY A 101 -7.82 9.13 -12.85
CA GLY A 101 -7.81 10.34 -12.03
C GLY A 101 -8.15 10.14 -10.55
N TYR A 102 -8.52 8.92 -10.16
CA TYR A 102 -8.84 8.54 -8.78
C TYR A 102 -7.75 7.70 -8.10
N PHE A 103 -6.62 7.49 -8.77
CA PHE A 103 -5.45 6.86 -8.15
C PHE A 103 -4.85 7.73 -7.06
N ASP A 104 -4.11 7.11 -6.15
CA ASP A 104 -3.30 7.79 -5.12
C ASP A 104 -2.44 8.88 -5.72
N ASN A 105 -1.78 8.56 -6.83
CA ASN A 105 -1.08 9.52 -7.68
C ASN A 105 -1.55 9.39 -9.15
N PRO A 106 -2.42 10.28 -9.64
CA PRO A 106 -2.94 10.23 -11.01
C PRO A 106 -1.92 10.65 -12.08
N TYR A 107 -0.69 11.00 -11.68
CA TYR A 107 0.42 11.28 -12.59
C TYR A 107 1.25 10.03 -12.92
N CYS A 108 1.10 8.95 -12.14
CA CYS A 108 1.90 7.73 -12.26
C CYS A 108 1.08 6.58 -12.86
N GLN A 109 1.76 5.54 -13.34
CA GLN A 109 1.12 4.32 -13.85
C GLN A 109 0.48 3.52 -12.72
N GLY A 110 -0.47 2.64 -13.05
CA GLY A 110 -0.97 1.67 -12.07
C GLY A 110 0.14 0.70 -11.65
N ALA A 111 0.17 0.35 -10.37
CA ALA A 111 1.26 -0.37 -9.72
C ALA A 111 2.66 0.30 -9.78
N GLU A 112 2.75 1.58 -10.12
CA GLU A 112 4.01 2.30 -9.95
C GLU A 112 4.23 2.62 -8.46
N LEU A 113 5.47 2.60 -7.99
CA LEU A 113 5.80 3.13 -6.67
C LEU A 113 5.62 4.67 -6.70
N SER A 114 4.62 5.14 -5.98
CA SER A 114 4.20 6.54 -5.94
C SER A 114 4.56 7.21 -4.62
N TYR A 115 4.82 8.52 -4.71
CA TYR A 115 5.15 9.40 -3.60
C TYR A 115 4.01 10.40 -3.45
N VAL A 116 3.41 10.44 -2.27
CA VAL A 116 2.31 11.33 -1.91
C VAL A 116 2.78 12.15 -0.71
N ILE A 117 2.62 13.47 -0.76
CA ILE A 117 3.02 14.38 0.34
C ILE A 117 1.76 14.96 0.97
N ASP A 118 1.58 14.78 2.28
CA ASP A 118 0.40 15.22 3.03
C ASP A 118 -0.94 14.82 2.36
N ASP A 119 -1.00 13.56 1.92
CA ASP A 119 -2.10 12.96 1.16
C ASP A 119 -2.42 13.61 -0.20
N GLN A 120 -1.54 14.50 -0.69
CA GLN A 120 -1.61 15.14 -1.99
C GLN A 120 -0.65 14.47 -3.01
N PRO A 121 -1.13 14.16 -4.22
CA PRO A 121 -0.28 13.59 -5.26
C PRO A 121 0.75 14.61 -5.76
N VAL A 122 1.96 14.12 -6.05
CA VAL A 122 3.05 14.95 -6.56
C VAL A 122 3.35 14.54 -8.01
N PRO A 123 3.37 15.47 -8.98
CA PRO A 123 3.65 15.12 -10.39
C PRO A 123 5.00 14.45 -10.63
N ALA A 124 6.03 14.82 -9.86
CA ALA A 124 7.34 14.19 -9.90
C ALA A 124 7.46 12.98 -8.96
N GLY A 125 6.40 12.66 -8.23
CA GLY A 125 6.34 11.58 -7.25
C GLY A 125 6.02 10.22 -7.86
N CYS A 126 6.68 9.89 -8.97
CA CYS A 126 6.60 8.59 -9.63
C CYS A 126 8.02 8.02 -9.69
N TYR A 127 8.21 6.76 -9.29
CA TYR A 127 9.54 6.15 -9.20
C TYR A 127 10.30 6.13 -10.54
N SER A 128 9.59 6.06 -11.66
CA SER A 128 10.19 6.15 -12.99
C SER A 128 10.69 7.56 -13.36
N TYR A 129 10.21 8.61 -12.68
CA TYR A 129 10.54 10.00 -12.98
C TYR A 129 11.63 10.54 -12.06
N ASP A 130 11.41 10.46 -10.76
CA ASP A 130 12.37 10.91 -9.75
C ASP A 130 12.47 9.89 -8.61
N ARG A 131 13.67 9.78 -8.05
CA ARG A 131 13.97 8.93 -6.90
C ARG A 131 14.13 9.72 -5.63
N SER A 132 14.01 11.04 -5.69
CA SER A 132 14.01 11.90 -4.52
C SER A 132 12.92 12.96 -4.56
N VAL A 133 12.54 13.43 -3.37
CA VAL A 133 11.64 14.58 -3.18
C VAL A 133 12.10 15.39 -1.97
N PHE A 134 11.86 16.69 -2.02
CA PHE A 134 12.10 17.57 -0.87
C PHE A 134 10.85 17.63 0.02
N LEU A 135 11.08 17.58 1.33
CA LEU A 135 10.04 17.68 2.36
C LEU A 135 10.35 18.85 3.28
N MET A 136 9.40 19.74 3.45
CA MET A 136 9.44 20.83 4.42
C MET A 136 9.25 20.29 5.85
N PRO A 137 9.64 21.07 6.89
CA PRO A 137 9.43 20.67 8.27
C PRO A 137 7.95 20.37 8.56
N GLY A 138 7.68 19.17 9.06
CA GLY A 138 6.32 18.71 9.40
C GLY A 138 5.57 18.01 8.27
N GLU A 139 6.05 18.07 7.03
CA GLU A 139 5.44 17.34 5.91
C GLU A 139 5.66 15.84 6.07
N THR A 140 4.68 15.07 5.58
CA THR A 140 4.66 13.62 5.63
C THR A 140 4.66 13.06 4.22
N ILE A 141 5.61 12.16 3.94
CA ILE A 141 5.65 11.41 2.69
C ILE A 141 5.08 10.02 2.89
N THR A 142 4.25 9.59 1.95
CA THR A 142 3.72 8.23 1.83
C THR A 142 4.24 7.61 0.54
N LEU A 143 4.91 6.47 0.66
CA LEU A 143 5.29 5.58 -0.44
C LEU A 143 4.21 4.50 -0.58
N ILE A 144 3.64 4.37 -1.77
CA ILE A 144 2.47 3.49 -1.97
C ILE A 144 2.51 2.81 -3.34
N ASN A 145 1.91 1.62 -3.40
CA ASN A 145 1.58 0.95 -4.66
C ASN A 145 0.46 1.73 -5.35
N ASN A 146 0.70 2.37 -6.49
CA ASN A 146 -0.28 3.28 -7.08
C ASN A 146 -1.54 2.55 -7.57
N ASP A 147 -2.65 2.80 -6.89
CA ASP A 147 -3.97 2.28 -7.22
C ASP A 147 -5.04 3.26 -6.71
N GLN A 148 -6.31 2.89 -6.78
CA GLN A 148 -7.39 3.65 -6.19
C GLN A 148 -7.34 3.61 -4.65
N LYS A 149 -7.42 4.80 -4.04
CA LYS A 149 -7.51 4.97 -2.59
C LYS A 149 -8.51 4.03 -1.92
N GLY A 150 -8.06 3.44 -0.81
CA GLY A 150 -8.90 2.65 0.09
C GLY A 150 -9.05 1.20 -0.35
N SER A 151 -10.29 0.74 -0.55
CA SER A 151 -10.57 -0.70 -0.62
C SER A 151 -10.09 -1.41 -1.89
N ALA A 152 -9.64 -0.68 -2.92
CA ALA A 152 -9.12 -1.30 -4.15
C ALA A 152 -7.82 -2.08 -3.88
N HIS A 153 -7.01 -1.63 -2.93
CA HIS A 153 -5.78 -2.36 -2.56
C HIS A 153 -6.04 -3.79 -2.05
N ASN A 154 -7.25 -4.14 -1.63
CA ASN A 154 -7.53 -5.46 -1.07
C ASN A 154 -7.40 -6.61 -2.06
N ASP A 155 -7.45 -6.35 -3.37
CA ASP A 155 -7.20 -7.38 -4.40
C ASP A 155 -5.83 -7.24 -5.09
N ASN A 156 -4.97 -6.37 -4.54
CA ASN A 156 -3.57 -6.23 -4.95
C ASN A 156 -2.73 -7.34 -4.32
N SER A 157 -1.67 -7.74 -4.99
CA SER A 157 -0.81 -8.86 -4.60
C SER A 157 0.65 -8.56 -4.85
N GLY A 158 1.52 -9.16 -4.04
CA GLY A 158 2.97 -8.97 -4.10
C GLY A 158 3.48 -7.88 -3.19
N SER A 159 4.76 -7.55 -3.36
CA SER A 159 5.48 -6.62 -2.51
C SER A 159 6.72 -6.10 -3.21
N VAL A 160 7.13 -4.89 -2.84
CA VAL A 160 8.44 -4.35 -3.19
C VAL A 160 9.25 -4.08 -1.93
N PHE A 161 10.56 -4.22 -2.05
CA PHE A 161 11.54 -3.92 -1.03
C PHE A 161 12.22 -2.60 -1.36
N LEU A 162 12.24 -1.70 -0.39
CA LEU A 162 12.72 -0.33 -0.54
C LEU A 162 13.95 -0.12 0.33
N TYR A 163 14.98 0.51 -0.23
CA TYR A 163 16.05 1.14 0.52
C TYR A 163 15.88 2.64 0.41
N VAL A 164 15.64 3.28 1.55
CA VAL A 164 15.40 4.72 1.63
C VAL A 164 16.37 5.38 2.58
N HIS A 165 16.76 6.61 2.29
CA HIS A 165 17.58 7.43 3.17
C HIS A 165 17.13 8.89 3.09
N ASN A 166 17.72 9.75 3.94
CA ASN A 166 17.49 11.18 3.84
C ASN A 166 18.76 12.00 4.04
N PHE A 167 18.76 13.22 3.49
CA PHE A 167 19.87 14.16 3.58
C PHE A 167 19.38 15.58 3.91
N LEU A 168 20.22 16.34 4.63
CA LEU A 168 19.93 17.69 5.16
C LEU A 168 20.48 18.81 4.28
#